data_AF-A0A522NP91-F1
#
_entry.id   AF-A0A522NP91-F1
#
_cell.length_a   1.000
_cell.length_b   1.000
_cell.length_c   1.000
_cell.angle_alpha   90.00
_cell.angle_beta   90.00
_cell.angle_gamma   90.00
#
_symmetry.space_group_name_H-M   'P 1'
#
loop_
_entity.id
_entity.type
_entity.pdbx_description
1 polymer ?
#
loop_
_entity_poly.entity_id
_entity_poly.type
_entity_poly.pdbx_seq_one_letter_code
_entity_poly.pdbx_strand_id
1 'polypeptide(L)'
;MPIDAYLISTTEEDDASYIALGDLAAVLSGHAGTKIIGGHMVSLISAAFPSPGLIERRTGDADAGIPVQLADAGEIHDDLLDAGYEAESGNRYVKTGYDHPKPTIDLLIPTFSGRFGGEIRGDRGFNTMPGLVLALARGLDITAHLTYRDGTEQTIETQVPTVETAVILKAYAYADRLAVKDVVDLSNLLHILDEHGPDELGGWRLNETDIAGARGDATQNLHRLAAMLDSGRYDQVRGLNPRKVAVLNRRHAARG
;
A
#
# COMPACT_ATOMS: atom_id res chain seq x y z
N MET A 1 -13.84 14.46 -6.34
CA MET A 1 -14.96 13.51 -6.24
C MET A 1 -14.33 12.19 -5.87
N PRO A 2 -14.80 11.50 -4.82
CA PRO A 2 -14.26 10.20 -4.44
C PRO A 2 -14.39 9.21 -5.60
N ILE A 3 -13.43 8.29 -5.71
CA ILE A 3 -13.43 7.24 -6.74
C ILE A 3 -13.95 5.96 -6.09
N ASP A 4 -14.90 5.29 -6.74
CA ASP A 4 -15.49 4.06 -6.20
C ASP A 4 -14.57 2.85 -6.44
N ALA A 5 -14.41 2.01 -5.42
CA ALA A 5 -13.67 0.75 -5.48
C ALA A 5 -14.53 -0.39 -4.92
N TYR A 6 -14.72 -1.45 -5.70
CA TYR A 6 -15.54 -2.60 -5.30
C TYR A 6 -14.66 -3.81 -5.00
N LEU A 7 -14.75 -4.32 -3.78
CA LEU A 7 -13.96 -5.45 -3.30
C LEU A 7 -14.88 -6.54 -2.76
N ILE A 8 -14.73 -7.76 -3.28
CA ILE A 8 -15.56 -8.91 -2.92
C ILE A 8 -14.71 -9.95 -2.21
N SER A 9 -15.17 -10.33 -1.03
CA SER A 9 -14.59 -11.38 -0.22
C SER A 9 -14.96 -12.75 -0.77
N THR A 10 -13.99 -13.65 -0.84
CA THR A 10 -14.17 -15.02 -1.32
C THR A 10 -13.68 -16.07 -0.33
N THR A 11 -12.89 -15.65 0.67
CA THR A 11 -12.34 -16.50 1.72
C THR A 11 -12.54 -15.87 3.10
N GLU A 12 -12.25 -16.62 4.16
CA GLU A 12 -12.35 -16.09 5.53
C GLU A 12 -11.24 -15.05 5.79
N GLU A 13 -10.10 -15.20 5.12
CA GLU A 13 -8.98 -14.25 5.17
C GLU A 13 -9.36 -12.91 4.56
N ASP A 14 -10.14 -12.91 3.48
CA ASP A 14 -10.67 -11.69 2.89
C ASP A 14 -11.61 -10.97 3.86
N ASP A 15 -12.55 -11.72 4.49
CA ASP A 15 -13.46 -11.13 5.49
C ASP A 15 -12.66 -10.49 6.63
N ALA A 16 -11.67 -11.19 7.19
CA ALA A 16 -10.83 -10.67 8.26
C ALA A 16 -10.03 -9.42 7.82
N SER A 17 -9.52 -9.42 6.59
CA SER A 17 -8.82 -8.28 6.01
C SER A 17 -9.75 -7.08 5.80
N TYR A 18 -10.99 -7.30 5.37
CA TYR A 18 -11.99 -6.25 5.17
C TYR A 18 -12.51 -5.67 6.49
N ILE A 19 -12.65 -6.51 7.53
CA ILE A 19 -12.91 -6.03 8.89
C ILE A 19 -11.78 -5.10 9.35
N ALA A 20 -10.52 -5.53 9.19
CA ALA A 20 -9.36 -4.71 9.54
C ALA A 20 -9.31 -3.39 8.76
N LEU A 21 -9.55 -3.45 7.45
CA LEU A 21 -9.61 -2.26 6.59
C LEU A 21 -10.72 -1.31 7.01
N GLY A 22 -11.90 -1.84 7.33
CA GLY A 22 -13.06 -1.04 7.73
C GLY A 22 -12.87 -0.35 9.06
N ASP A 23 -12.37 -1.07 10.07
CA ASP A 23 -12.03 -0.48 11.37
C ASP A 23 -10.92 0.56 11.23
N LEU A 24 -9.86 0.24 10.48
CA LEU A 24 -8.75 1.16 10.26
C LEU A 24 -9.22 2.44 9.57
N ALA A 25 -10.04 2.34 8.52
CA ALA A 25 -10.58 3.52 7.85
C ALA A 25 -11.43 4.38 8.79
N ALA A 26 -12.23 3.76 9.67
CA ALA A 26 -13.02 4.48 10.68
C ALA A 26 -12.11 5.22 11.67
N VAL A 27 -11.07 4.56 12.20
CA VAL A 27 -10.07 5.18 13.08
C VAL A 27 -9.39 6.35 12.35
N LEU A 28 -8.87 6.14 11.14
CA LEU A 28 -8.13 7.16 10.41
C LEU A 28 -8.96 8.41 10.04
N SER A 29 -10.29 8.31 9.96
CA SER A 29 -11.17 9.41 9.55
C SER A 29 -11.05 10.66 10.45
N GLY A 30 -10.66 10.50 11.71
CA GLY A 30 -10.41 11.59 12.65
C GLY A 30 -9.03 12.25 12.52
N HIS A 31 -8.13 11.67 11.72
CA HIS A 31 -6.69 11.92 11.81
C HIS A 31 -6.08 12.39 10.49
N ALA A 32 -5.87 13.69 10.38
CA ALA A 32 -5.30 14.31 9.18
C ALA A 32 -3.89 13.79 8.88
N GLY A 33 -3.59 13.60 7.60
CA GLY A 33 -2.27 13.18 7.15
C GLY A 33 -1.98 11.69 7.33
N THR A 34 -2.99 10.88 7.68
CA THR A 34 -2.92 9.41 7.67
C THR A 34 -3.42 8.85 6.33
N LYS A 35 -2.97 7.64 5.96
CA LYS A 35 -3.44 6.94 4.74
C LYS A 35 -3.37 5.42 4.88
N ILE A 36 -4.29 4.73 4.20
CA ILE A 36 -4.18 3.29 3.94
C ILE A 36 -3.05 3.05 2.95
N ILE A 37 -2.10 2.20 3.31
CA ILE A 37 -0.94 1.83 2.49
C ILE A 37 -0.91 0.31 2.27
N GLY A 38 0.25 -0.23 1.90
CA GLY A 38 0.45 -1.68 1.92
C GLY A 38 -0.35 -2.44 0.86
N GLY A 39 -0.90 -3.60 1.23
CA GLY A 39 -1.66 -4.46 0.32
C GLY A 39 -2.98 -3.82 -0.13
N HIS A 40 -3.76 -3.32 0.83
CA HIS A 40 -5.07 -2.74 0.55
C HIS A 40 -5.00 -1.48 -0.30
N MET A 41 -3.97 -0.64 -0.15
CA MET A 41 -3.73 0.46 -1.09
C MET A 41 -3.72 -0.02 -2.55
N VAL A 42 -3.01 -1.11 -2.86
CA VAL A 42 -2.92 -1.63 -4.24
C VAL A 42 -4.25 -2.25 -4.67
N SER A 43 -4.92 -2.99 -3.79
CA SER A 43 -6.23 -3.57 -4.08
C SER A 43 -7.29 -2.50 -4.37
N LEU A 44 -7.33 -1.43 -3.56
CA LEU A 44 -8.25 -0.32 -3.73
C LEU A 44 -7.97 0.44 -5.04
N ILE A 45 -6.69 0.77 -5.32
CA ILE A 45 -6.30 1.42 -6.57
C ILE A 45 -6.65 0.53 -7.78
N SER A 46 -6.41 -0.78 -7.71
CA SER A 46 -6.71 -1.70 -8.80
C SER A 46 -8.21 -1.86 -9.07
N ALA A 47 -9.03 -1.81 -8.02
CA ALA A 47 -10.49 -1.86 -8.14
C ALA A 47 -11.07 -0.54 -8.64
N ALA A 48 -10.50 0.60 -8.22
CA ALA A 48 -10.88 1.94 -8.67
C ALA A 48 -10.49 2.21 -10.13
N PHE A 49 -9.39 1.61 -10.58
CA PHE A 49 -8.86 1.78 -11.94
C PHE A 49 -8.64 0.42 -12.60
N PRO A 50 -9.69 -0.28 -13.06
CA PRO A 50 -9.54 -1.54 -13.77
C PRO A 50 -8.67 -1.36 -15.01
N SER A 51 -7.72 -2.27 -15.22
CA SER A 51 -6.81 -2.23 -16.36
C SER A 51 -6.52 -3.62 -16.91
N PRO A 52 -6.21 -3.76 -18.21
CA PRO A 52 -5.77 -5.03 -18.78
C PRO A 52 -4.44 -5.50 -18.18
N GLY A 53 -4.35 -6.79 -17.82
CA GLY A 53 -3.13 -7.40 -17.30
C GLY A 53 -2.95 -7.29 -15.78
N LEU A 54 -3.96 -6.79 -15.06
CA LEU A 54 -3.99 -6.87 -13.61
C LEU A 54 -3.98 -8.34 -13.14
N ILE A 55 -3.18 -8.58 -12.12
CA ILE A 55 -3.10 -9.87 -11.44
C ILE A 55 -3.84 -9.73 -10.11
N GLU A 56 -4.88 -10.53 -9.93
CA GLU A 56 -5.60 -10.57 -8.66
C GLU A 56 -4.65 -10.97 -7.53
N ARG A 57 -4.64 -10.16 -6.48
CA ARG A 57 -3.80 -10.37 -5.30
C ARG A 57 -4.58 -9.98 -4.06
N ARG A 58 -4.66 -10.93 -3.12
CA ARG A 58 -5.27 -10.74 -1.80
C ARG A 58 -4.20 -10.36 -0.77
N THR A 59 -4.61 -9.60 0.23
CA THR A 59 -3.82 -9.23 1.42
C THR A 59 -4.58 -9.71 2.65
N GLY A 60 -3.87 -10.02 3.73
CA GLY A 60 -4.48 -10.54 4.95
C GLY A 60 -4.45 -9.57 6.14
N ASP A 61 -3.77 -8.44 5.95
CA ASP A 61 -3.57 -7.36 6.92
C ASP A 61 -3.89 -6.00 6.28
N ALA A 62 -4.26 -5.06 7.14
CA ALA A 62 -4.46 -3.66 6.79
C ALA A 62 -3.31 -2.80 7.32
N ASP A 63 -2.71 -2.01 6.44
CA ASP A 63 -1.58 -1.15 6.78
C ASP A 63 -1.99 0.32 6.73
N ALA A 64 -1.52 1.12 7.68
CA ALA A 64 -1.62 2.58 7.61
C ALA A 64 -0.27 3.26 7.77
N GLY A 65 -0.07 4.32 7.01
CA GLY A 65 0.98 5.31 7.26
C GLY A 65 0.45 6.43 8.14
N ILE A 66 1.18 6.76 9.21
CA ILE A 66 0.82 7.86 10.12
C ILE A 66 1.97 8.86 10.28
N PRO A 67 1.69 10.17 10.45
CA PRO A 67 2.71 11.15 10.82
C PRO A 67 3.39 10.79 12.14
N VAL A 68 4.68 11.13 12.28
CA VAL A 68 5.46 10.88 13.51
C VAL A 68 4.80 11.54 14.72
N GLN A 69 4.18 12.70 14.55
CA GLN A 69 3.49 13.43 15.61
C GLN A 69 2.30 12.64 16.18
N LEU A 70 1.54 11.93 15.34
CA LEU A 70 0.44 11.07 15.81
C LEU A 70 0.97 9.81 16.50
N ALA A 71 2.10 9.27 16.01
CA ALA A 71 2.77 8.15 16.67
C ALA A 71 3.29 8.54 18.07
N ASP A 72 3.81 9.76 18.23
CA ASP A 72 4.25 10.30 19.53
C ASP A 72 3.07 10.56 20.48
N ALA A 73 1.92 11.01 19.95
CA ALA A 73 0.73 11.33 20.73
C ALA A 73 -0.03 10.08 21.23
N GLY A 74 0.00 8.99 20.47
CA GLY A 74 -0.68 7.73 20.84
C GLY A 74 -2.18 7.68 20.54
N GLU A 75 -2.77 8.72 19.94
CA GLU A 75 -4.23 8.80 19.71
C GLU A 75 -4.76 7.62 18.87
N ILE A 76 -4.07 7.25 17.78
CA ILE A 76 -4.43 6.09 16.95
C ILE A 76 -4.33 4.78 17.74
N HIS A 77 -3.40 4.69 18.69
CA HIS A 77 -3.27 3.51 19.54
C HIS A 77 -4.52 3.35 20.41
N ASP A 78 -4.93 4.41 21.10
CA ASP A 78 -6.11 4.42 21.96
C ASP A 78 -7.38 4.10 21.15
N ASP A 79 -7.55 4.72 19.99
CA ASP A 79 -8.69 4.46 19.09
C ASP A 79 -8.77 3.00 18.63
N LEU A 80 -7.61 2.36 18.37
CA LEU A 80 -7.55 0.95 18.00
C LEU A 80 -7.90 0.03 19.18
N LEU A 81 -7.47 0.37 20.40
CA LEU A 81 -7.87 -0.37 21.60
C LEU A 81 -9.37 -0.29 21.83
N ASP A 82 -9.96 0.89 21.67
CA ASP A 82 -11.40 1.11 21.77
C ASP A 82 -12.19 0.36 20.68
N ALA A 83 -11.60 0.17 19.50
CA ALA A 83 -12.12 -0.69 18.44
C ALA A 83 -11.94 -2.21 18.70
N GLY A 84 -11.41 -2.60 19.87
CA GLY A 84 -11.29 -3.99 20.30
C GLY A 84 -10.02 -4.70 19.81
N TYR A 85 -9.00 -3.94 19.40
CA TYR A 85 -7.69 -4.49 19.07
C TYR A 85 -6.81 -4.58 20.32
N GLU A 86 -5.94 -5.59 20.34
CA GLU A 86 -4.83 -5.66 21.28
C GLU A 86 -3.53 -5.34 20.55
N ALA A 87 -2.69 -4.53 21.20
CA ALA A 87 -1.34 -4.29 20.76
C ALA A 87 -0.45 -5.49 21.10
N GLU A 88 -0.02 -6.25 20.09
CA GLU A 88 0.87 -7.40 20.32
C GLU A 88 2.32 -6.93 20.54
N SER A 89 3.00 -6.56 19.46
CA SER A 89 4.39 -6.12 19.51
C SER A 89 4.71 -5.18 18.37
N GLY A 90 5.64 -4.25 18.63
CA GLY A 90 6.01 -3.21 17.67
C GLY A 90 4.78 -2.48 17.16
N ASN A 91 4.60 -2.50 15.85
CA ASN A 91 3.59 -1.74 15.16
C ASN A 91 2.27 -2.47 14.89
N ARG A 92 2.14 -3.70 15.38
CA ARG A 92 1.04 -4.62 15.05
C ARG A 92 -0.06 -4.61 16.09
N TYR A 93 -1.28 -4.71 15.59
CA TYR A 93 -2.53 -4.78 16.34
C TYR A 93 -3.38 -5.95 15.82
N VAL A 94 -3.96 -6.73 16.72
CA VAL A 94 -4.78 -7.89 16.36
C VAL A 94 -6.13 -7.80 17.05
N LYS A 95 -7.22 -7.95 16.30
CA LYS A 95 -8.58 -7.84 16.84
C LYS A 95 -8.91 -9.02 17.76
N THR A 96 -9.44 -8.71 18.94
CA THR A 96 -9.89 -9.73 19.90
C THR A 96 -11.25 -10.31 19.50
N GLY A 97 -11.59 -11.49 20.02
CA GLY A 97 -12.88 -12.15 19.74
C GLY A 97 -12.97 -12.90 18.41
N TYR A 98 -11.85 -13.02 17.68
CA TYR A 98 -11.72 -13.84 16.47
C TYR A 98 -10.74 -14.99 16.71
N ASP A 99 -11.05 -16.19 16.19
CA ASP A 99 -10.16 -17.35 16.26
C ASP A 99 -9.04 -17.24 15.21
N HIS A 100 -9.29 -17.68 13.99
CA HIS A 100 -8.44 -17.49 12.82
C HIS A 100 -9.30 -17.52 11.55
N PRO A 101 -8.99 -16.68 10.53
CA PRO A 101 -8.00 -15.60 10.54
C PRO A 101 -8.44 -14.41 11.41
N LYS A 102 -7.48 -13.71 12.02
CA LYS A 102 -7.75 -12.55 12.88
C LYS A 102 -7.55 -11.24 12.10
N PRO A 103 -8.50 -10.30 12.15
CA PRO A 103 -8.28 -8.96 11.62
C PRO A 103 -7.01 -8.34 12.23
N THR A 104 -6.09 -7.91 11.37
CA THR A 104 -4.75 -7.46 11.77
C THR A 104 -4.44 -6.12 11.13
N ILE A 105 -3.94 -5.19 11.93
CA ILE A 105 -3.55 -3.83 11.51
C ILE A 105 -2.08 -3.59 11.83
N ASP A 106 -1.34 -3.04 10.86
CA ASP A 106 0.03 -2.59 11.04
C ASP A 106 0.15 -1.07 10.79
N LEU A 107 0.78 -0.36 11.73
CA LEU A 107 1.04 1.08 11.60
C LEU A 107 2.48 1.34 11.18
N LEU A 108 2.72 2.25 10.25
CA LEU A 108 4.06 2.60 9.78
C LEU A 108 4.29 4.09 9.88
N ILE A 109 5.52 4.47 10.22
CA ILE A 109 5.92 5.88 10.32
C ILE A 109 7.00 6.22 9.28
N PRO A 110 7.12 7.49 8.86
CA PRO A 110 8.14 7.87 7.90
C PRO A 110 9.56 7.82 8.45
N THR A 111 10.53 7.59 7.56
CA THR A 111 11.96 7.80 7.83
C THR A 111 12.63 8.61 6.72
N PHE A 112 13.67 9.34 7.09
CA PHE A 112 14.52 10.12 6.20
C PHE A 112 15.86 9.43 5.91
N SER A 113 16.11 8.26 6.48
CA SER A 113 17.36 7.50 6.29
C SER A 113 17.45 6.79 4.94
N GLY A 114 16.34 6.73 4.19
CA GLY A 114 16.23 5.95 2.96
C GLY A 114 16.19 4.43 3.17
N ARG A 115 16.08 3.95 4.42
CA ARG A 115 16.07 2.52 4.78
C ARG A 115 14.92 2.16 5.71
N PHE A 116 14.43 0.92 5.62
CA PHE A 116 13.54 0.37 6.63
C PHE A 116 14.27 0.22 7.97
N GLY A 117 13.50 0.21 9.05
CA GLY A 117 14.02 0.18 10.41
C GLY A 117 12.89 0.18 11.43
N GLY A 118 13.27 0.34 12.70
CA GLY A 118 12.34 0.48 13.81
C GLY A 118 12.68 1.73 14.63
N GLU A 119 11.67 2.41 15.12
CA GLU A 119 11.79 3.54 16.04
C GLU A 119 10.79 3.39 17.18
N ILE A 120 11.14 3.90 18.37
CA ILE A 120 10.20 4.00 19.50
C ILE A 120 9.62 5.42 19.51
N ARG A 121 8.29 5.52 19.52
CA ARG A 121 7.50 6.76 19.55
C ARG A 121 6.35 6.56 20.53
N GLY A 122 6.11 7.50 21.44
CA GLY A 122 5.05 7.36 22.45
C GLY A 122 5.07 6.01 23.19
N ASP A 123 6.26 5.55 23.61
CA ASP A 123 6.51 4.25 24.26
C ASP A 123 6.15 2.99 23.43
N ARG A 124 5.83 3.16 22.13
CA ARG A 124 5.49 2.09 21.18
C ARG A 124 6.54 1.96 20.10
N GLY A 125 6.81 0.73 19.66
CA GLY A 125 7.68 0.48 18.52
C GLY A 125 6.93 0.65 17.20
N PHE A 126 7.55 1.30 16.21
CA PHE A 126 7.01 1.46 14.88
C PHE A 126 8.01 1.04 13.81
N ASN A 127 7.52 0.36 12.78
CA ASN A 127 8.32 0.12 11.59
C ASN A 127 8.39 1.41 10.77
N THR A 128 9.60 1.80 10.40
CA THR A 128 9.82 3.00 9.60
C THR A 128 9.87 2.67 8.11
N MET A 129 9.19 3.47 7.28
CA MET A 129 9.09 3.24 5.84
C MET A 129 9.67 4.41 5.02
N PRO A 130 10.68 4.15 4.17
CA PRO A 130 11.19 5.14 3.22
C PRO A 130 10.13 5.59 2.22
N GLY A 131 10.14 6.86 1.85
CA GLY A 131 9.17 7.44 0.90
C GLY A 131 7.79 7.72 1.48
N LEU A 132 7.49 7.29 2.72
CA LEU A 132 6.19 7.48 3.34
C LEU A 132 5.81 8.96 3.53
N VAL A 133 6.78 9.86 3.75
CA VAL A 133 6.52 11.32 3.79
C VAL A 133 5.85 11.80 2.50
N LEU A 134 6.28 11.30 1.33
CA LEU A 134 5.69 11.68 0.05
C LEU A 134 4.28 11.11 -0.09
N ALA A 135 4.09 9.86 0.32
CA ALA A 135 2.80 9.19 0.28
C ALA A 135 1.76 9.89 1.16
N LEU A 136 2.14 10.35 2.36
CA LEU A 136 1.23 11.05 3.27
C LEU A 136 0.85 12.46 2.77
N ALA A 137 1.67 13.10 1.95
CA ALA A 137 1.46 14.48 1.51
C ALA A 137 0.25 14.67 0.57
N ARG A 138 -0.04 13.69 -0.30
CA ARG A 138 -1.16 13.73 -1.24
C ARG A 138 -1.72 12.33 -1.44
N GLY A 139 -3.03 12.22 -1.65
CA GLY A 139 -3.69 10.94 -1.86
C GLY A 139 -4.83 11.01 -2.86
N LEU A 140 -5.43 9.85 -3.08
CA LEU A 140 -6.68 9.65 -3.79
C LEU A 140 -7.76 9.34 -2.75
N ASP A 141 -8.88 10.05 -2.84
CA ASP A 141 -10.07 9.78 -2.03
C ASP A 141 -10.82 8.60 -2.65
N ILE A 142 -11.02 7.53 -1.88
CA ILE A 142 -11.66 6.29 -2.31
C ILE A 142 -12.91 6.05 -1.48
N THR A 143 -14.03 5.77 -2.15
CA THR A 143 -15.21 5.15 -1.56
C THR A 143 -15.12 3.65 -1.82
N ALA A 144 -14.81 2.86 -0.81
CA ALA A 144 -14.69 1.41 -0.95
C ALA A 144 -15.99 0.71 -0.55
N HIS A 145 -16.51 -0.11 -1.46
CA HIS A 145 -17.65 -0.98 -1.24
C HIS A 145 -17.14 -2.41 -1.03
N LEU A 146 -17.24 -2.89 0.20
CA LEU A 146 -16.79 -4.20 0.63
C LEU A 146 -18.00 -5.14 0.70
N THR A 147 -17.94 -6.25 -0.02
CA THR A 147 -18.94 -7.33 0.09
C THR A 147 -18.30 -8.53 0.77
N TYR A 148 -18.86 -8.96 1.89
CA TYR A 148 -18.41 -10.12 2.68
C TYR A 148 -18.99 -11.43 2.13
N ARG A 149 -18.43 -12.58 2.55
CA ARG A 149 -18.90 -13.90 2.07
C ARG A 149 -20.35 -14.21 2.41
N ASP A 150 -20.87 -13.68 3.51
CA ASP A 150 -22.27 -13.84 3.92
C ASP A 150 -23.23 -12.92 3.16
N GLY A 151 -22.70 -12.12 2.24
CA GLY A 151 -23.45 -11.14 1.44
C GLY A 151 -23.71 -9.82 2.15
N THR A 152 -23.19 -9.62 3.38
CA THR A 152 -23.23 -8.31 4.01
C THR A 152 -22.34 -7.33 3.25
N GLU A 153 -22.74 -6.06 3.24
CA GLU A 153 -22.03 -5.00 2.55
C GLU A 153 -21.65 -3.90 3.55
N GLN A 154 -20.46 -3.33 3.36
CA GLN A 154 -19.97 -2.19 4.10
C GLN A 154 -19.39 -1.18 3.12
N THR A 155 -19.76 0.09 3.28
CA THR A 155 -19.12 1.19 2.55
C THR A 155 -18.24 1.97 3.51
N ILE A 156 -17.00 2.24 3.10
CA ILE A 156 -16.04 3.05 3.84
C ILE A 156 -15.48 4.16 2.95
N GLU A 157 -15.17 5.30 3.55
CA GLU A 157 -14.44 6.38 2.91
C GLU A 157 -13.01 6.38 3.44
N THR A 158 -12.02 6.48 2.56
CA THR A 158 -10.62 6.46 2.96
C THR A 158 -9.72 7.18 1.96
N GLN A 159 -8.46 7.39 2.35
CA GLN A 159 -7.42 7.90 1.48
C GLN A 159 -6.30 6.88 1.26
N VAL A 160 -5.91 6.73 0.02
CA VAL A 160 -4.71 5.97 -0.38
C VAL A 160 -3.68 6.90 -1.01
N PRO A 161 -2.39 6.56 -1.01
CA PRO A 161 -1.37 7.28 -1.78
C PRO A 161 -1.73 7.36 -3.26
N THR A 162 -1.21 8.39 -3.95
CA THR A 162 -1.25 8.44 -5.42
C THR A 162 -0.51 7.25 -6.02
N VAL A 163 -0.78 6.91 -7.29
CA VAL A 163 -0.09 5.77 -7.94
C VAL A 163 1.43 5.96 -7.95
N GLU A 164 1.92 7.18 -8.15
CA GLU A 164 3.36 7.49 -8.03
C GLU A 164 3.92 7.08 -6.67
N THR A 165 3.28 7.53 -5.60
CA THR A 165 3.81 7.32 -4.26
C THR A 165 3.59 5.89 -3.79
N ALA A 166 2.51 5.22 -4.23
CA ALA A 166 2.33 3.78 -4.09
C ALA A 166 3.46 2.98 -4.75
N VAL A 167 3.86 3.35 -5.98
CA VAL A 167 5.00 2.74 -6.68
C VAL A 167 6.30 2.97 -5.90
N ILE A 168 6.54 4.17 -5.38
CA ILE A 168 7.72 4.45 -4.53
C ILE A 168 7.75 3.51 -3.32
N LEU A 169 6.64 3.40 -2.59
CA LEU A 169 6.52 2.54 -1.41
C LEU A 169 6.81 1.06 -1.75
N LYS A 170 6.26 0.56 -2.85
CA LYS A 170 6.45 -0.83 -3.29
C LYS A 170 7.84 -1.09 -3.88
N ALA A 171 8.47 -0.10 -4.52
CA ALA A 171 9.84 -0.21 -4.99
C ALA A 171 10.82 -0.35 -3.83
N TYR A 172 10.61 0.40 -2.74
CA TYR A 172 11.36 0.22 -1.50
C TYR A 172 11.11 -1.14 -0.86
N ALA A 173 9.85 -1.52 -0.68
CA ALA A 173 9.50 -2.82 -0.09
C ALA A 173 10.12 -3.98 -0.89
N TYR A 174 10.05 -3.93 -2.22
CA TYR A 174 10.70 -4.90 -3.09
C TYR A 174 12.22 -4.95 -2.88
N ALA A 175 12.89 -3.80 -2.86
CA ALA A 175 14.34 -3.76 -2.71
C ALA A 175 14.82 -4.32 -1.37
N ASP A 176 14.00 -4.18 -0.32
CA ASP A 176 14.28 -4.70 1.01
C ASP A 176 14.09 -6.23 1.10
N ARG A 177 12.96 -6.75 0.60
CA ARG A 177 12.57 -8.16 0.83
C ARG A 177 12.64 -9.08 -0.39
N LEU A 178 12.80 -8.53 -1.59
CA LEU A 178 12.81 -9.22 -2.89
C LEU A 178 11.60 -10.15 -3.12
N ALA A 179 10.45 -9.84 -2.53
CA ALA A 179 9.29 -10.73 -2.58
C ALA A 179 8.52 -10.60 -3.89
N VAL A 180 8.04 -11.73 -4.39
CA VAL A 180 7.19 -11.82 -5.59
C VAL A 180 5.94 -10.94 -5.45
N LYS A 181 5.40 -10.81 -4.25
CA LYS A 181 4.22 -9.98 -3.99
C LYS A 181 4.40 -8.51 -4.37
N ASP A 182 5.58 -7.94 -4.13
CA ASP A 182 5.85 -6.57 -4.56
C ASP A 182 5.98 -6.44 -6.07
N VAL A 183 6.52 -7.47 -6.73
CA VAL A 183 6.61 -7.48 -8.20
C VAL A 183 5.22 -7.46 -8.81
N VAL A 184 4.28 -8.21 -8.23
CA VAL A 184 2.87 -8.20 -8.62
C VAL A 184 2.23 -6.82 -8.34
N ASP A 185 2.45 -6.27 -7.14
CA ASP A 185 1.94 -4.94 -6.79
C ASP A 185 2.45 -3.86 -7.76
N LEU A 186 3.76 -3.86 -8.05
CA LEU A 186 4.39 -2.95 -9.01
C LEU A 186 3.89 -3.17 -10.43
N SER A 187 3.68 -4.43 -10.84
CA SER A 187 3.08 -4.76 -12.14
C SER A 187 1.70 -4.11 -12.27
N ASN A 188 0.82 -4.33 -11.28
CA ASN A 188 -0.53 -3.79 -11.30
C ASN A 188 -0.53 -2.25 -11.37
N LEU A 189 0.23 -1.60 -10.50
CA LEU A 189 0.32 -0.13 -10.47
C LEU A 189 0.86 0.45 -11.79
N LEU A 190 1.85 -0.20 -12.42
CA LEU A 190 2.39 0.25 -13.71
C LEU A 190 1.41 0.01 -14.86
N HIS A 191 0.62 -1.06 -14.83
CA HIS A 191 -0.44 -1.29 -15.80
C HIS A 191 -1.54 -0.23 -15.71
N ILE A 192 -1.91 0.17 -14.48
CA ILE A 192 -2.88 1.23 -14.22
C ILE A 192 -2.38 2.57 -14.76
N LEU A 193 -1.10 2.89 -14.49
CA LEU A 193 -0.48 4.10 -15.04
C LEU A 193 -0.44 4.11 -16.57
N ASP A 194 -0.15 2.98 -17.21
CA ASP A 194 -0.10 2.87 -18.67
C ASP A 194 -1.47 3.10 -19.32
N GLU A 195 -2.55 2.67 -18.64
CA GLU A 195 -3.92 2.74 -19.13
C GLU A 195 -4.56 4.11 -18.89
N HIS A 196 -4.49 4.62 -17.66
CA HIS A 196 -5.26 5.81 -17.22
C HIS A 196 -4.44 7.11 -17.28
N GLY A 197 -3.12 7.01 -17.41
CA GLY A 197 -2.23 8.17 -17.48
C GLY A 197 -2.07 8.92 -16.15
N PRO A 198 -1.15 9.88 -16.08
CA PRO A 198 -0.71 10.49 -14.82
C PRO A 198 -1.72 11.47 -14.20
N ASP A 199 -2.52 12.16 -15.02
CA ASP A 199 -3.40 13.23 -14.55
C ASP A 199 -4.54 12.69 -13.67
N GLU A 200 -5.12 11.55 -14.05
CA GLU A 200 -6.17 10.86 -13.29
C GLU A 200 -5.63 10.23 -11.99
N LEU A 201 -4.33 9.93 -11.95
CA LEU A 201 -3.68 9.18 -10.86
C LEU A 201 -2.94 10.07 -9.85
N GLY A 202 -3.17 11.38 -9.90
CA GLY A 202 -2.60 12.35 -8.96
C GLY A 202 -1.25 12.95 -9.36
N GLY A 203 -0.81 12.70 -10.61
CA GLY A 203 0.45 13.16 -11.19
C GLY A 203 1.53 12.08 -11.20
N TRP A 204 2.54 12.29 -12.05
CA TRP A 204 3.68 11.38 -12.17
C TRP A 204 4.97 12.13 -12.51
N ARG A 205 6.01 11.86 -11.73
CA ARG A 205 7.30 12.56 -11.75
C ARG A 205 8.49 11.61 -11.76
N LEU A 206 8.27 10.31 -11.65
CA LEU A 206 9.38 9.33 -11.67
C LEU A 206 10.09 9.27 -13.03
N ASN A 207 9.53 9.87 -14.09
CA ASN A 207 10.12 10.01 -15.43
C ASN A 207 10.83 11.35 -15.68
N GLU A 208 10.89 12.25 -14.69
CA GLU A 208 11.61 13.54 -14.81
C GLU A 208 13.14 13.36 -14.74
N THR A 209 13.91 14.26 -15.38
CA THR A 209 15.37 14.10 -15.58
C THR A 209 16.25 14.47 -14.37
N ASP A 210 15.69 15.01 -13.28
CA ASP A 210 16.45 15.47 -12.10
C ASP A 210 15.81 15.02 -10.78
N ILE A 211 15.37 13.75 -10.74
CA ILE A 211 14.76 13.17 -9.53
C ILE A 211 15.82 12.83 -8.47
N ALA A 212 15.56 13.25 -7.22
CA ALA A 212 16.43 13.00 -6.08
C ALA A 212 15.63 12.48 -4.86
N GLY A 213 16.36 12.08 -3.82
CA GLY A 213 15.78 11.52 -2.59
C GLY A 213 14.92 10.29 -2.88
N ALA A 214 13.78 10.17 -2.20
CA ALA A 214 12.93 8.99 -2.29
C ALA A 214 12.46 8.64 -3.72
N ARG A 215 12.29 9.64 -4.60
CA ARG A 215 11.97 9.41 -6.02
C ARG A 215 13.17 8.81 -6.76
N GLY A 216 14.36 9.39 -6.58
CA GLY A 216 15.58 8.90 -7.21
C GLY A 216 15.92 7.46 -6.79
N ASP A 217 15.83 7.18 -5.49
CA ASP A 217 16.08 5.85 -4.93
C ASP A 217 15.06 4.82 -5.42
N ALA A 218 13.77 5.18 -5.48
CA ALA A 218 12.74 4.32 -6.03
C ALA A 218 12.99 4.01 -7.51
N THR A 219 13.38 5.01 -8.32
CA THR A 219 13.75 4.79 -9.72
C THR A 219 14.94 3.84 -9.86
N GLN A 220 15.97 3.96 -9.01
CA GLN A 220 17.07 2.99 -9.01
C GLN A 220 16.59 1.57 -8.68
N ASN A 221 15.70 1.42 -7.68
CA ASN A 221 15.13 0.13 -7.32
C ASN A 221 14.28 -0.46 -8.45
N LEU A 222 13.52 0.38 -9.16
CA LEU A 222 12.75 -0.01 -10.35
C LEU A 222 13.68 -0.49 -11.48
N HIS A 223 14.79 0.19 -11.75
CA HIS A 223 15.75 -0.27 -12.78
C HIS A 223 16.40 -1.61 -12.41
N ARG A 224 16.74 -1.82 -11.13
CA ARG A 224 17.24 -3.12 -10.66
C ARG A 224 16.21 -4.22 -10.87
N LEU A 225 14.94 -3.97 -10.55
CA LEU A 225 13.84 -4.89 -10.83
C LEU A 225 13.73 -5.19 -12.34
N ALA A 226 13.77 -4.17 -13.20
CA ALA A 226 13.68 -4.35 -14.66
C ALA A 226 14.80 -5.25 -15.19
N ALA A 227 16.03 -5.10 -14.69
CA ALA A 227 17.14 -5.98 -15.04
C ALA A 227 16.92 -7.44 -14.59
N MET A 228 16.31 -7.64 -13.43
CA MET A 228 15.99 -8.98 -12.91
C MET A 228 14.82 -9.65 -13.66
N LEU A 229 13.86 -8.86 -14.14
CA LEU A 229 12.76 -9.34 -14.99
C LEU A 229 13.29 -9.83 -16.34
N ASP A 230 14.24 -9.11 -16.94
CA ASP A 230 14.87 -9.52 -18.21
C ASP A 230 15.72 -10.79 -18.08
N SER A 231 16.24 -11.09 -16.89
CA SER A 231 17.02 -12.30 -16.64
C SER A 231 16.16 -13.57 -16.48
N GLY A 232 14.84 -13.47 -16.63
CA GLY A 232 13.90 -14.60 -16.50
C GLY A 232 13.61 -15.06 -15.06
N ARG A 233 14.04 -14.30 -14.04
CA ARG A 233 13.90 -14.68 -12.62
C ARG A 233 12.44 -14.88 -12.17
N TYR A 234 11.49 -14.30 -12.89
CA TYR A 234 10.07 -14.28 -12.54
C TYR A 234 9.17 -14.97 -13.58
N ASP A 235 9.75 -15.74 -14.51
CA ASP A 235 9.00 -16.41 -15.60
C ASP A 235 8.00 -17.46 -15.08
N GLN A 236 8.26 -18.01 -13.89
CA GLN A 236 7.37 -18.97 -13.23
C GLN A 236 6.18 -18.32 -12.51
N VAL A 237 6.12 -16.98 -12.39
CA VAL A 237 5.03 -16.30 -11.66
C VAL A 237 3.77 -16.29 -12.54
N ARG A 238 2.77 -17.07 -12.13
CA ARG A 238 1.51 -17.19 -12.88
C ARG A 238 0.83 -15.84 -13.08
N GLY A 239 0.42 -15.54 -14.32
CA GLY A 239 -0.27 -14.30 -14.68
C GLY A 239 0.64 -13.10 -14.90
N LEU A 240 1.89 -13.15 -14.42
CA LEU A 240 2.87 -12.09 -14.64
C LEU A 240 3.45 -12.20 -16.06
N ASN A 241 3.59 -11.05 -16.73
CA ASN A 241 4.37 -10.91 -17.95
C ASN A 241 5.64 -10.10 -17.65
N PRO A 242 6.76 -10.73 -17.28
CA PRO A 242 7.97 -10.03 -16.84
C PRO A 242 8.50 -9.02 -17.86
N ARG A 243 8.42 -9.36 -19.15
CA ARG A 243 8.87 -8.48 -20.25
C ARG A 243 8.01 -7.22 -20.35
N LYS A 244 6.68 -7.34 -20.25
CA LYS A 244 5.79 -6.16 -20.27
C LYS A 244 6.07 -5.28 -19.05
N VAL A 245 6.23 -5.85 -17.86
CA VAL A 245 6.55 -5.08 -16.65
C VAL A 245 7.89 -4.35 -16.79
N ALA A 246 8.93 -5.00 -17.34
CA ALA A 246 10.21 -4.34 -17.59
C ALA A 246 10.09 -3.18 -18.60
N VAL A 247 9.27 -3.32 -19.64
CA VAL A 247 8.98 -2.24 -20.60
C VAL A 247 8.23 -1.08 -19.94
N LEU A 248 7.19 -1.36 -19.16
CA LEU A 248 6.44 -0.32 -18.44
C LEU A 248 7.33 0.44 -17.46
N ASN A 249 8.13 -0.29 -16.71
CA ASN A 249 9.10 0.30 -15.77
C ASN A 249 10.02 1.29 -16.48
N ARG A 250 10.65 0.90 -17.60
CA ARG A 250 11.52 1.79 -18.39
C ARG A 250 10.81 2.98 -19.04
N ARG A 251 9.52 2.83 -19.34
CA ARG A 251 8.69 3.90 -19.91
C ARG A 251 8.39 4.98 -18.86
N HIS A 252 8.11 4.55 -17.63
CA HIS A 252 7.61 5.43 -16.58
C HIS A 252 8.66 5.82 -15.55
N ALA A 253 9.84 5.19 -15.54
CA ALA A 253 10.96 5.59 -14.70
C ALA A 253 12.06 6.27 -15.53
N ALA A 254 12.56 7.39 -15.04
CA ALA A 254 13.60 8.19 -15.68
C ALA A 254 14.85 7.35 -15.88
N ARG A 255 15.56 7.56 -16.99
CA ARG A 255 16.86 6.92 -17.19
C ARG A 255 17.84 7.54 -16.19
N GLY A 256 18.38 6.73 -15.29
CA GLY A 256 19.48 7.11 -14.41
C GLY A 256 20.79 7.25 -15.16
#